data_AF-A0A7V3PJP3-F1
#
_entry.id   AF-A0A7V3PJP3-F1
#
_cell.length_a   1.000
_cell.length_b   1.000
_cell.length_c   1.000
_cell.angle_alpha   90.00
_cell.angle_beta   90.00
_cell.angle_gamma   90.00
#
_symmetry.space_group_name_H-M   'P 1'
#
loop_
_entity.id
_entity.type
_entity.pdbx_description
1 polymer ?
#
loop_
_entity_poly.entity_id
_entity_poly.type
_entity_poly.pdbx_seq_one_letter_code
_entity_poly.pdbx_strand_id
1 'polypeptide(L)' 'MQITEQKRMIEELKYYKNKMSREDLYNFEMYEKRTKDDEDLDRISFQKLKDIYSKYVKKKSKSDFEHLFKKKDESENKQ' A
#
# COMPACT_ATOMS: atom_id res chain seq x y z
N MET A 1 -16.22 1.73 10.88
CA MET A 1 -14.76 1.99 10.86
C MET A 1 -14.01 1.03 9.92
N GLN A 2 -14.35 -0.27 9.83
CA GLN A 2 -13.63 -1.21 8.96
C GLN A 2 -13.83 -0.96 7.45
N ILE A 3 -15.04 -0.60 7.00
CA ILE A 3 -15.31 -0.34 5.57
C ILE A 3 -14.48 0.82 4.99
N THR A 4 -14.19 1.85 5.79
CA THR A 4 -13.31 2.96 5.41
C THR A 4 -11.87 2.50 5.23
N GLU A 5 -11.40 1.62 6.13
CA GLU A 5 -10.05 1.03 6.05
C GLU A 5 -9.95 0.09 4.84
N GLN A 6 -10.95 -0.75 4.61
CA GLN A 6 -11.07 -1.63 3.45
C GLN A 6 -10.98 -0.83 2.14
N LYS A 7 -11.83 0.21 1.98
CA LYS A 7 -11.82 1.10 0.80
C LYS A 7 -10.44 1.72 0.58
N ARG A 8 -9.84 2.28 1.63
CA ARG A 8 -8.49 2.88 1.55
C ARG A 8 -7.44 1.87 1.08
N MET A 9 -7.42 0.69 1.67
CA MET A 9 -6.42 -0.35 1.33
C MET A 9 -6.59 -0.84 -0.11
N ILE A 10 -7.83 -1.01 -0.57
CA ILE A 10 -8.11 -1.38 -1.96
C ILE A 10 -7.60 -0.31 -2.93
N GLU A 11 -7.91 0.97 -2.68
CA GLU A 11 -7.45 2.06 -3.56
C GLU A 11 -5.93 2.14 -3.66
N GLU A 12 -5.21 1.99 -2.54
CA GLU A 12 -3.74 2.00 -2.57
C GLU A 12 -3.17 0.77 -3.28
N LEU A 13 -3.77 -0.40 -3.08
CA LEU A 13 -3.33 -1.66 -3.70
C LEU A 13 -3.56 -1.71 -5.22
N LYS A 14 -4.51 -0.93 -5.76
CA LYS A 14 -4.72 -0.83 -7.23
C LYS A 14 -3.44 -0.50 -7.98
N TYR A 15 -2.58 0.36 -7.42
CA TYR A 15 -1.31 0.74 -8.03
C TYR A 15 -0.31 -0.42 -8.14
N TYR A 16 -0.46 -1.45 -7.29
CA TYR A 16 0.46 -2.57 -7.19
C TYR A 16 -0.06 -3.85 -7.88
N LYS A 17 -1.23 -3.83 -8.53
CA LYS A 17 -1.84 -5.01 -9.19
C LYS A 17 -0.86 -5.75 -10.12
N ASN A 18 -0.06 -5.01 -10.88
CA ASN A 18 0.92 -5.57 -11.81
C ASN A 18 2.15 -6.22 -11.14
N LYS A 19 2.35 -5.99 -9.84
CA LYS A 19 3.45 -6.56 -9.03
C LYS A 19 2.96 -7.72 -8.15
N MET A 20 1.66 -7.96 -8.11
CA MET A 20 1.08 -9.02 -7.28
C MET A 20 1.42 -10.40 -7.82
N SER A 21 1.57 -11.37 -6.90
CA SER A 21 1.57 -12.77 -7.29
C SER A 21 0.18 -13.16 -7.83
N ARG A 22 0.09 -14.26 -8.57
CA ARG A 22 -1.19 -14.73 -9.11
C ARG A 22 -2.24 -14.95 -8.02
N GLU A 23 -1.83 -15.50 -6.87
CA GLU A 23 -2.71 -15.74 -5.72
C GLU A 23 -3.13 -14.43 -5.06
N ASP A 24 -2.19 -13.51 -4.83
CA ASP A 24 -2.50 -12.22 -4.22
C ASP A 24 -3.42 -11.38 -5.11
N LEU A 25 -3.19 -11.40 -6.43
CA LEU A 25 -4.02 -10.72 -7.41
C LEU A 25 -5.44 -11.27 -7.41
N TYR A 26 -5.60 -12.59 -7.41
CA TYR A 26 -6.91 -13.23 -7.35
C TYR A 26 -7.70 -12.81 -6.11
N ASN A 27 -7.06 -12.86 -4.94
CA ASN A 27 -7.69 -12.44 -3.68
C ASN A 27 -8.01 -10.94 -3.71
N PHE A 28 -7.07 -10.11 -4.17
CA PHE A 28 -7.26 -8.67 -4.29
C PHE A 28 -8.45 -8.31 -5.18
N GLU A 29 -8.58 -8.90 -6.36
CA GLU A 29 -9.69 -8.62 -7.28
C GLU A 29 -11.05 -9.04 -6.69
N MET A 30 -11.08 -10.13 -5.92
CA MET A 30 -12.28 -10.52 -5.18
C MET A 30 -12.65 -9.48 -4.12
N TYR A 31 -11.67 -9.00 -3.34
CA TYR A 31 -11.89 -7.97 -2.32
C TYR A 31 -12.27 -6.61 -2.93
N GLU A 32 -11.68 -6.25 -4.06
CA GLU A 32 -12.02 -5.04 -4.82
C GLU A 32 -13.48 -5.04 -5.24
N LYS A 33 -13.99 -6.16 -5.77
CA LYS A 33 -15.40 -6.33 -6.16
C LYS A 33 -16.34 -6.15 -4.96
N ARG A 34 -16.13 -6.90 -3.87
CA ARG A 34 -16.94 -6.78 -2.65
C ARG A 34 -16.98 -5.35 -2.10
N THR A 35 -15.82 -4.68 -2.11
CA THR A 35 -15.72 -3.29 -1.66
C THR A 35 -16.48 -2.32 -2.56
N LYS A 36 -16.53 -2.58 -3.87
CA LYS A 36 -17.29 -1.79 -4.85
C LYS A 36 -18.80 -1.97 -4.68
N ASP A 37 -19.22 -3.16 -4.28
CA ASP A 37 -20.62 -3.50 -4.01
C ASP A 37 -21.05 -3.09 -2.58
N ASP A 38 -20.22 -2.32 -1.87
CA ASP A 38 -20.41 -1.90 -0.47
C ASP A 38 -20.59 -3.06 0.53
N GLU A 39 -20.07 -4.25 0.19
CA GLU A 39 -20.04 -5.42 1.06
C GLU A 39 -18.83 -5.38 2.01
N ASP A 40 -19.09 -5.70 3.29
CA ASP A 40 -18.05 -5.91 4.29
C ASP A 40 -17.33 -7.25 4.08
N LEU A 41 -16.01 -7.23 4.17
CA LEU A 41 -15.23 -8.46 4.24
C LEU A 41 -15.41 -9.13 5.61
N ASP A 42 -15.53 -10.46 5.60
CA ASP A 42 -15.40 -11.24 6.82
C ASP A 42 -13.99 -11.08 7.44
N ARG A 43 -13.86 -11.46 8.71
CA ARG A 43 -12.61 -11.30 9.47
C ARG A 43 -11.39 -11.95 8.81
N ILE A 44 -11.55 -13.12 8.18
CA ILE A 44 -10.47 -13.87 7.53
C ILE A 44 -10.07 -13.15 6.24
N SER A 45 -11.06 -12.78 5.43
CA SER A 45 -10.87 -12.01 4.20
C SER A 45 -10.19 -10.67 4.47
N PHE A 46 -10.60 -9.97 5.53
CA PHE A 46 -10.01 -8.70 5.92
C PHE A 46 -8.56 -8.86 6.43
N GLN A 47 -8.25 -9.94 7.14
CA GLN A 47 -6.88 -10.23 7.54
C GLN A 47 -5.98 -10.49 6.32
N LYS A 48 -6.46 -11.27 5.34
CA LYS A 48 -5.72 -11.47 4.08
C LYS A 48 -5.51 -10.16 3.31
N LEU A 49 -6.49 -9.27 3.29
CA LEU A 49 -6.34 -7.93 2.71
C LEU A 49 -5.21 -7.14 3.40
N LYS A 50 -5.09 -7.23 4.73
CA LYS A 50 -3.98 -6.64 5.51
C LYS A 50 -2.63 -7.24 5.15
N ASP A 51 -2.57 -8.55 4.98
CA ASP A 51 -1.34 -9.24 4.62
C ASP A 51 -0.87 -8.81 3.21
N ILE A 52 -1.78 -8.80 2.22
CA ILE A 52 -1.51 -8.28 0.86
C ILE A 52 -1.06 -6.82 0.92
N TYR A 53 -1.77 -5.98 1.68
CA TYR A 53 -1.41 -4.57 1.84
C TYR A 53 0.00 -4.40 2.40
N SER A 54 0.35 -5.11 3.47
CA SER A 54 1.69 -5.03 4.07
C SER A 54 2.80 -5.50 3.12
N LYS A 55 2.50 -6.47 2.25
CA LYS A 55 3.46 -7.05 1.31
C LYS A 55 3.82 -6.09 0.17
N TYR A 56 2.84 -5.34 -0.32
CA TYR A 56 3.01 -4.50 -1.51
C TYR A 56 3.13 -3.01 -1.20
N VAL A 57 2.39 -2.52 -0.22
CA VAL A 57 2.44 -1.13 0.21
C VAL A 57 3.49 -1.00 1.31
N LYS A 58 4.75 -0.84 0.89
CA LYS A 58 5.82 -0.47 1.81
C LYS A 58 5.48 0.90 2.41
N LYS A 59 5.37 0.99 3.74
CA LYS A 59 5.42 2.28 4.43
C LYS A 59 6.79 2.88 4.12
N LYS A 60 6.83 3.89 3.25
CA LYS A 60 8.07 4.61 2.98
C LYS A 60 8.58 5.14 4.32
N SER A 61 9.73 4.63 4.75
CA SER A 61 10.36 5.06 5.98
C SER A 61 11.00 6.43 5.74
N LYS A 62 11.10 7.28 6.76
CA LYS A 62 11.79 8.59 6.62
C LYS A 62 13.23 8.43 6.10
N SER A 63 13.89 7.32 6.44
CA SER A 63 15.20 6.93 5.92
C SER A 63 15.25 6.75 4.41
N ASP A 64 14.14 6.34 3.77
CA ASP A 64 14.07 6.22 2.31
C ASP A 64 14.12 7.58 1.59
N PHE A 65 14.04 8.70 2.31
CA PHE A 65 14.13 10.05 1.74
C PHE A 65 15.33 10.86 2.23
N GLU A 66 16.14 10.36 3.17
CA GLU A 66 17.30 11.12 3.69
C GLU A 66 18.31 11.49 2.59
N HIS A 67 18.44 10.66 1.56
CA HIS A 67 19.32 10.93 0.42
C HIS A 67 18.82 12.05 -0.50
N LEU A 68 17.54 12.41 -0.43
CA LEU A 68 16.97 13.53 -1.19
C LEU A 68 17.23 14.89 -0.51
N PHE A 69 17.51 14.90 0.79
CA PHE A 69 17.76 16.13 1.56
C PHE A 69 19.24 16.39 1.86
N LYS A 70 20.14 15.42 1.66
CA LYS A 70 21.59 15.54 1.95
C LYS A 70 22.43 16.34 0.94
N LYS A 71 21.85 16.89 -0.13
CA LYS A 71 22.58 17.70 -1.11
C LYS A 71 22.16 19.16 -1.06
N LYS A 72 22.61 19.90 -0.03
CA LYS A 72 22.74 21.35 -0.15
C LYS A 72 23.76 22.05 0.75
N ASP A 73 24.40 21.36 1.70
CA ASP A 73 25.26 22.05 2.69
C ASP A 73 26.77 21.96 2.45
N GLU A 74 27.27 21.30 1.39
CA GLU A 74 28.72 21.15 1.14
C GLU A 74 29.28 22.00 -0.02
N SER A 75 28.61 23.10 -0.39
CA SER A 75 29.13 23.98 -1.45
C SER A 75 29.03 25.47 -1.14
N GLU A 76 29.26 25.90 0.10
CA GLU A 76 29.53 27.31 0.44
C GLU A 76 30.51 27.42 1.62
N ASN A 77 31.75 26.92 1.47
CA ASN A 77 32.87 27.46 2.25
C ASN A 77 34.24 27.12 1.65
N LYS A 78 34.51 27.64 0.44
CA LYS A 78 35.87 27.87 -0.05
C LYS A 78 35.87 29.11 -0.94
N GLN A 79 36.12 30.27 -0.35
CA GLN A 79 37.19 31.21 -0.73
C GLN A 79 37.16 32.47 0.13
#